data_AF-A0A6H1ZXK5-F1
#
_entry.id   AF-A0A6H1ZXK5-F1
#
_cell.length_a   1.000
_cell.length_b   1.000
_cell.length_c   1.000
_cell.angle_alpha   90.00
_cell.angle_beta   90.00
_cell.angle_gamma   90.00
#
_symmetry.space_group_name_H-M   'P 1'
#
loop_
_entity.id
_entity.type
_entity.pdbx_description
1 polymer ?
#
loop_
_entity_poly.entity_id
_entity_poly.type
_entity_poly.pdbx_seq_one_letter_code
_entity_poly.pdbx_strand_id
1 'polypeptide(L)' 'MERPSFCEDEHLEYLDDLRESGDTNMYGATPYLQGGHPEFTKTEARGILSYWMKSFGNKDR' A
#
# COMPACT_ATOMS: atom_id res chain seq x y z
N MET A 1 5.18 -6.83 -13.26
CA MET A 1 4.10 -6.98 -12.26
C MET A 1 3.05 -5.99 -12.65
N GLU A 2 1.80 -6.44 -12.75
CA GLU A 2 0.72 -5.51 -13.12
C GLU A 2 0.24 -4.80 -11.86
N ARG A 3 0.12 -3.48 -11.97
CA ARG A 3 -0.47 -2.63 -10.95
C ARG A 3 -1.97 -2.92 -10.90
N PRO A 4 -2.56 -3.21 -9.72
CA PRO A 4 -4.00 -3.41 -9.62
C PRO A 4 -4.76 -2.20 -10.15
N SER A 5 -5.88 -2.40 -10.84
CA SER A 5 -6.67 -1.31 -11.44
C SER A 5 -7.22 -0.31 -10.42
N PHE A 6 -7.34 -0.72 -9.17
CA PHE A 6 -7.81 0.09 -8.03
C PHE A 6 -6.65 0.70 -7.22
N CYS A 7 -5.39 0.51 -7.63
CA CYS A 7 -4.23 1.05 -6.96
C CYS A 7 -3.86 2.39 -7.60
N GLU A 8 -4.22 3.50 -6.98
CA GLU A 8 -3.78 4.86 -7.33
C GLU A 8 -2.47 5.27 -6.64
N ASP A 9 -1.83 6.36 -7.11
CA ASP A 9 -0.52 6.81 -6.63
C ASP A 9 -0.57 7.24 -5.16
N GLU A 10 -1.66 7.87 -4.76
CA GLU A 10 -1.91 8.29 -3.37
C GLU A 10 -1.83 7.13 -2.38
N HIS A 11 -2.23 5.92 -2.76
CA HIS A 11 -2.10 4.74 -1.89
C HIS A 11 -0.65 4.32 -1.70
N LEU A 12 0.19 4.53 -2.71
CA LEU A 12 1.60 4.21 -2.67
C LEU A 12 2.36 5.25 -1.86
N GLU A 13 2.01 6.53 -2.02
CA GLU A 13 2.50 7.64 -1.19
C GLU A 13 2.12 7.43 0.27
N TYR A 14 0.86 7.08 0.56
CA TYR A 14 0.41 6.72 1.91
C TYR A 14 1.26 5.60 2.53
N LEU A 15 1.61 4.57 1.75
CA LEU A 15 2.44 3.47 2.23
C LEU A 15 3.93 3.85 2.39
N ASP A 16 4.43 4.80 1.60
CA ASP A 16 5.77 5.37 1.82
C ASP A 16 5.81 6.16 3.13
N ASP A 17 4.82 7.03 3.35
CA ASP A 17 4.68 7.82 4.58
C ASP A 17 4.55 6.91 5.81
N LEU A 18 3.71 5.87 5.73
CA LEU A 18 3.54 4.89 6.80
C LEU A 18 4.83 4.11 7.09
N ARG A 19 5.62 3.79 6.06
CA ARG A 19 6.93 3.15 6.22
C ARG A 19 7.91 4.09 6.92
N GLU A 20 7.88 5.39 6.59
CA GLU A 20 8.75 6.40 7.17
C GLU A 20 8.35 6.80 8.58
N SER A 21 7.06 6.77 8.92
CA SER A 21 6.57 7.05 10.26
C SER A 21 7.05 6.01 11.28
N GLY A 22 7.20 4.76 10.85
CA GLY A 22 7.60 3.65 11.71
C GLY A 22 6.49 3.17 12.67
N ASP A 23 5.24 3.64 12.49
CA ASP A 23 4.10 3.23 13.33
C ASP A 23 3.81 1.73 13.23
N THR A 24 4.14 1.12 12.09
CA THR A 24 3.98 -0.31 11.86
C THR A 24 5.07 -0.83 10.92
N ASN A 25 5.29 -2.14 10.92
CA ASN A 25 6.04 -2.77 9.84
C ASN A 25 5.13 -3.00 8.63
N MET A 26 5.71 -3.12 7.43
CA MET A 26 4.92 -3.25 6.20
C MET A 26 4.18 -4.58 6.07
N TYR A 27 4.44 -5.58 6.93
CA TYR A 27 3.61 -6.79 7.00
C TYR A 27 2.29 -6.55 7.75
N GLY A 28 2.26 -5.54 8.62
CA GLY A 28 1.10 -5.10 9.40
C GLY A 28 0.36 -3.89 8.82
N ALA A 29 0.71 -3.44 7.60
CA ALA A 29 0.18 -2.20 7.03
C ALA A 29 -1.24 -2.33 6.43
N THR A 30 -1.77 -3.53 6.17
CA THR A 30 -3.13 -3.72 5.62
C THR A 30 -4.23 -3.02 6.43
N PRO A 31 -4.32 -3.13 7.79
CA PRO A 31 -5.32 -2.42 8.56
C PRO A 31 -5.17 -0.89 8.55
N TYR A 32 -3.96 -0.36 8.35
CA TYR A 32 -3.73 1.09 8.24
C TYR A 32 -4.28 1.61 6.92
N LEU A 33 -3.94 0.93 5.81
CA LEU A 33 -4.45 1.27 4.49
C LEU A 33 -5.99 1.21 4.46
N GLN A 34 -6.60 0.19 5.04
CA GLN A 34 -8.06 0.10 5.13
C GLN A 34 -8.67 1.18 6.05
N GLY A 35 -7.95 1.61 7.09
CA GLY A 35 -8.39 2.70 7.97
C GLY A 35 -8.34 4.08 7.30
N GLY A 36 -7.36 4.31 6.43
CA GLY A 36 -7.25 5.53 5.61
C GLY A 36 -8.16 5.52 4.38
N HIS A 37 -8.42 4.34 3.82
CA HIS A 37 -9.19 4.11 2.60
C HIS A 37 -10.30 3.06 2.87
N PRO A 38 -11.39 3.46 3.54
CA PRO A 38 -12.47 2.54 3.94
C PRO A 38 -13.26 1.97 2.76
N GLU A 39 -13.10 2.52 1.55
CA GLU A 39 -13.64 1.98 0.30
C GLU A 39 -13.04 0.62 -0.08
N PHE A 40 -11.84 0.29 0.41
CA PHE A 40 -11.23 -0.99 0.10
C PHE A 40 -11.69 -2.10 1.04
N THR A 41 -11.99 -3.25 0.43
CA THR A 41 -12.00 -4.51 1.15
C THR A 41 -10.61 -4.87 1.65
N LYS A 42 -10.54 -5.72 2.68
CA LYS A 42 -9.27 -6.27 3.18
C LYS A 42 -8.43 -6.92 2.06
N THR A 43 -9.07 -7.52 1.07
CA THR A 43 -8.40 -8.16 -0.07
C THR A 43 -7.75 -7.13 -1.00
N GLU A 44 -8.46 -6.05 -1.33
CA GLU A 44 -7.94 -4.95 -2.15
C GLU A 44 -6.78 -4.25 -1.45
N ALA A 45 -6.94 -3.90 -0.17
CA ALA A 45 -5.88 -3.29 0.64
C ALA A 45 -4.62 -4.18 0.70
N ARG A 46 -4.80 -5.49 0.86
CA ARG A 46 -3.68 -6.45 0.80
C ARG A 46 -3.05 -6.52 -0.60
N GLY A 47 -3.85 -6.38 -1.65
CA GLY A 47 -3.41 -6.32 -3.04
C GLY A 47 -2.51 -5.12 -3.31
N ILE A 48 -2.93 -3.92 -2.90
CA ILE A 48 -2.16 -2.68 -2.98
C ILE A 48 -0.84 -2.81 -2.22
N LEU A 49 -0.89 -3.23 -0.96
CA LEU A 49 0.31 -3.44 -0.14
C LEU A 49 1.27 -4.46 -0.77
N SER A 50 0.73 -5.55 -1.34
CA SER A 50 1.54 -6.56 -2.02
C SER A 50 2.18 -6.04 -3.29
N TYR A 51 1.51 -5.16 -4.04
CA TYR A 51 2.10 -4.47 -5.18
C TYR A 51 3.23 -3.54 -4.69
N TRP A 52 2.93 -2.67 -3.73
CA TRP A 52 3.89 -1.72 -3.15
C TRP A 52 5.15 -2.43 -2.64
N MET A 53 5.03 -3.50 -1.85
CA MET A 53 6.20 -4.20 -1.29
C MET A 53 7.12 -4.78 -2.37
N LYS A 54 6.56 -5.16 -3.51
CA LYS A 54 7.32 -5.77 -4.60
C LYS A 54 7.86 -4.73 -5.59
N SER A 55 7.26 -3.55 -5.67
CA SER A 55 7.71 -2.43 -6.50
C SER A 55 8.57 -1.42 -5.73
N PHE A 56 8.61 -1.49 -4.40
CA PHE A 56 9.39 -0.58 -3.56
C PHE A 56 10.87 -0.58 -3.95
N GLY A 57 11.43 0.62 -4.20
CA GLY A 57 12.80 0.80 -4.68
C GLY A 57 12.96 0.69 -6.21
N ASN A 58 11.90 0.37 -6.95
CA ASN A 58 11.88 0.52 -8.40
C ASN A 58 11.58 1.98 -8.76
N LYS A 59 12.44 2.60 -9.56
CA LYS A 59 12.28 3.97 -10.07
C LYS A 59 11.08 4.14 -11.02
N ASP A 60 10.53 3.04 -11.53
CA ASP A 60 9.45 3.00 -12.51
C ASP A 60 8.12 2.46 -11.92
N ARG A 61 7.89 2.63 -10.61
CA ARG A 61 6.69 2.16 -9.86
C ARG A 61 5.42 2.92 -10.22
#